data_AF-A0A098G553-F1
#
_entry.id   AF-A0A098G553-F1
#
_cell.length_a   1.000
_cell.length_b   1.000
_cell.length_c   1.000
_cell.angle_alpha   90.00
_cell.angle_beta   90.00
_cell.angle_gamma   90.00
#
_symmetry.space_group_name_H-M   'P 1'
#
loop_
_entity.id
_entity.type
_entity.pdbx_description
1 polymer ?
#
loop_
_entity_poly.entity_id
_entity_poly.type
_entity_poly.pdbx_seq_one_letter_code
_entity_poly.pdbx_strand_id
1 'polypeptide(L)'
;MHPQKKIYAKEIYQLVAIICKQMSDEHNSEMQSVLNISNKDTYDIINKIMIALPDSYFYNANKSMLYDMLAFISKNLILFQIQENIEEDDYAYHLIDFINSLSISIATRYYQ
;
A
#
# COMPACT_ATOMS: atom_id res chain seq x y z
N MET A 1 -13.25 -0.70 9.37
CA MET A 1 -12.91 -1.07 7.98
C MET A 1 -14.01 -1.95 7.39
N HIS A 2 -14.60 -1.53 6.26
CA HIS A 2 -15.64 -2.29 5.54
C HIS A 2 -15.11 -3.67 5.06
N PRO A 3 -15.95 -4.73 5.02
CA PRO A 3 -15.51 -6.08 4.61
C PRO A 3 -14.77 -6.16 3.28
N GLN A 4 -15.21 -5.41 2.26
CA GLN A 4 -14.54 -5.40 0.94
C GLN A 4 -13.11 -4.86 1.01
N LYS A 5 -12.87 -3.81 1.81
CA LYS A 5 -11.51 -3.27 2.01
C LYS A 5 -10.57 -4.26 2.69
N LYS A 6 -11.09 -5.17 3.52
CA LYS A 6 -10.27 -6.27 4.09
C LYS A 6 -9.80 -7.23 3.00
N ILE A 7 -10.60 -7.46 1.96
CA ILE A 7 -10.21 -8.30 0.82
C ILE A 7 -9.13 -7.58 0.02
N TYR A 8 -9.35 -6.31 -0.30
CA TYR A 8 -8.38 -5.49 -1.04
C TYR A 8 -7.07 -5.27 -0.29
N ALA A 9 -7.08 -5.16 1.03
CA ALA A 9 -5.87 -5.12 1.86
C ALA A 9 -5.02 -6.40 1.68
N LYS A 10 -5.66 -7.58 1.63
CA LYS A 10 -4.96 -8.85 1.35
C LYS A 10 -4.42 -8.91 -0.06
N GLU A 11 -5.16 -8.39 -1.05
CA GLU A 11 -4.69 -8.32 -2.43
C GLU A 11 -3.47 -7.39 -2.56
N ILE A 12 -3.50 -6.21 -1.93
CA ILE A 12 -2.35 -5.31 -1.86
C ILE A 12 -1.15 -6.00 -1.20
N TYR A 13 -1.35 -6.70 -0.09
CA TYR A 13 -0.27 -7.44 0.56
C TYR A 13 0.37 -8.48 -0.38
N GLN A 14 -0.44 -9.23 -1.12
CA GLN A 14 0.05 -10.19 -2.11
C GLN A 14 0.81 -9.51 -3.25
N LEU A 15 0.31 -8.39 -3.76
CA LEU A 15 0.99 -7.60 -4.79
C LEU A 15 2.33 -7.06 -4.29
N VAL A 16 2.39 -6.54 -3.07
CA VAL A 16 3.63 -6.07 -2.45
C VAL A 16 4.64 -7.21 -2.34
N ALA A 17 4.22 -8.38 -1.88
CA ALA A 17 5.10 -9.55 -1.78
C ALA A 17 5.63 -9.99 -3.16
N ILE A 18 4.78 -9.99 -4.20
CA ILE A 18 5.18 -10.31 -5.58
C ILE A 18 6.20 -9.29 -6.10
N ILE A 19 5.96 -8.00 -5.91
CA ILE A 19 6.87 -6.94 -6.37
C ILE A 19 8.21 -7.03 -5.63
N CYS A 20 8.20 -7.21 -4.31
CA CYS A 20 9.45 -7.36 -3.54
C CYS A 20 10.26 -8.58 -4.00
N LYS A 21 9.58 -9.70 -4.29
CA LYS A 21 10.24 -10.89 -4.85
C LYS A 21 10.89 -10.62 -6.21
N GLN A 22 10.30 -9.75 -7.04
CA GLN A 22 10.87 -9.36 -8.32
C GLN A 22 12.06 -8.38 -8.20
N MET A 23 12.10 -7.60 -7.12
CA MET A 23 13.17 -6.65 -6.82
C MET A 23 14.39 -7.31 -6.15
N SER A 24 14.23 -8.55 -5.71
CA SER A 24 15.29 -9.32 -5.06
C SER A 24 16.09 -10.14 -6.05
N ASP A 25 17.42 -10.01 -5.99
CA ASP A 25 18.35 -10.86 -6.74
C ASP A 25 18.41 -12.30 -6.20
N GLU A 26 18.01 -12.52 -4.94
CA GLU A 26 17.95 -13.85 -4.34
C GLU A 26 16.52 -14.42 -4.43
N HIS A 27 16.38 -15.63 -4.98
CA HIS A 27 15.11 -16.35 -5.15
C HIS A 27 14.30 -16.59 -3.86
N ASN A 28 14.87 -16.30 -2.69
CA ASN A 28 14.30 -16.52 -1.36
C ASN A 28 14.18 -15.26 -0.50
N SER A 29 14.47 -14.06 -1.01
CA SER A 29 14.36 -12.90 -0.12
C SER A 29 12.89 -12.59 0.16
N GLU A 30 12.60 -12.60 1.46
CA GLU A 30 11.29 -12.31 2.01
C GLU A 30 11.06 -10.80 1.88
N MET A 31 9.81 -10.38 1.67
CA MET A 31 9.38 -8.97 1.61
C MET A 31 10.04 -8.06 2.67
N GLN A 32 10.36 -8.63 3.84
CA GLN A 32 11.12 -8.01 4.92
C GLN A 32 12.51 -7.50 4.51
N SER A 33 13.23 -8.19 3.64
CA SER A 33 14.56 -7.77 3.18
C SER A 33 14.51 -6.51 2.31
N VAL A 34 13.46 -6.37 1.49
CA VAL A 34 13.27 -5.22 0.60
C VAL A 34 12.73 -4.01 1.36
N LEU A 35 11.77 -4.24 2.27
CA LEU A 35 11.08 -3.16 2.98
C LEU A 35 11.69 -2.81 4.34
N ASN A 36 12.67 -3.61 4.80
CA ASN A 36 13.29 -3.51 6.12
C ASN A 36 12.28 -3.50 7.30
N ILE A 37 11.13 -4.15 7.14
CA ILE A 37 10.08 -4.26 8.16
C ILE A 37 9.46 -5.66 8.17
N SER A 38 8.86 -6.06 9.29
CA SER A 38 8.26 -7.40 9.37
C SER A 38 7.02 -7.52 8.48
N ASN A 39 6.68 -8.76 8.08
CA ASN A 39 5.44 -9.03 7.35
C ASN A 39 4.19 -8.53 8.08
N LYS A 40 4.21 -8.55 9.42
CA LYS A 40 3.13 -8.04 10.26
C LYS A 40 3.02 -6.53 10.13
N ASP A 41 4.14 -5.81 10.24
CA ASP A 41 4.16 -4.35 10.12
C ASP A 41 3.72 -3.90 8.73
N THR A 42 4.15 -4.59 7.68
CA THR A 42 3.68 -4.34 6.31
C THR A 42 2.17 -4.46 6.22
N TYR A 43 1.59 -5.53 6.79
CA TYR A 43 0.14 -5.72 6.78
C TYR A 43 -0.59 -4.65 7.61
N ASP A 44 -0.02 -4.23 8.74
CA ASP A 44 -0.57 -3.18 9.59
C ASP A 44 -0.56 -1.81 8.89
N ILE A 45 0.51 -1.48 8.16
CA ILE A 45 0.59 -0.26 7.34
C ILE A 45 -0.45 -0.29 6.21
N ILE A 46 -0.58 -1.41 5.50
CA ILE A 46 -1.62 -1.58 4.47
C ILE A 46 -3.01 -1.34 5.06
N ASN A 47 -3.30 -1.90 6.24
CA ASN A 47 -4.58 -1.68 6.89
C ASN A 47 -4.81 -0.20 7.25
N LYS A 48 -3.79 0.50 7.75
CA LYS A 48 -3.87 1.95 8.04
C LYS A 48 -4.21 2.75 6.77
N ILE A 49 -3.52 2.48 5.66
CA ILE A 49 -3.79 3.10 4.36
C ILE A 49 -5.24 2.83 3.92
N MET A 50 -5.65 1.56 3.94
CA MET A 50 -6.99 1.17 3.48
C MET A 50 -8.12 1.73 4.35
N ILE A 51 -7.89 1.91 5.65
CA ILE A 51 -8.83 2.57 6.55
C ILE A 51 -8.94 4.06 6.22
N ALA A 52 -7.82 4.73 5.96
CA ALA A 52 -7.79 6.17 5.74
C ALA A 52 -8.30 6.60 4.36
N LEU A 53 -8.14 5.77 3.32
CA LEU A 53 -8.67 6.07 2.00
C LEU A 53 -10.20 6.12 2.00
N PRO A 54 -10.87 7.00 1.23
CA PRO A 54 -12.33 7.02 1.11
C PRO A 54 -12.91 5.69 0.63
N ASP A 55 -14.01 5.25 1.24
CA ASP A 55 -14.75 4.05 0.84
C ASP A 55 -15.28 4.16 -0.61
N SER A 56 -15.70 5.36 -1.02
CA SER A 56 -16.21 5.65 -2.37
C SER A 56 -15.23 5.30 -3.48
N TYR A 57 -13.92 5.35 -3.22
CA TYR A 57 -12.90 4.97 -4.21
C TYR A 57 -12.96 3.50 -4.59
N PHE A 58 -13.48 2.64 -3.71
CA PHE A 58 -13.56 1.21 -3.97
C PHE A 58 -14.94 0.80 -4.50
N TYR A 59 -16.00 1.44 -4.01
CA TYR A 59 -17.37 1.15 -4.47
C TYR A 59 -17.66 1.64 -5.88
N ASN A 60 -17.14 2.80 -6.25
CA ASN A 60 -17.43 3.40 -7.55
C ASN A 60 -16.46 2.93 -8.64
N ALA A 61 -15.41 2.19 -8.28
CA ALA A 61 -14.44 1.66 -9.23
C ALA A 61 -15.04 0.50 -10.02
N ASN A 62 -14.92 0.55 -11.35
CA ASN A 62 -15.10 -0.66 -12.15
C ASN A 62 -13.92 -1.63 -11.92
N LYS A 63 -14.04 -2.88 -12.38
CA LYS A 63 -13.01 -3.91 -12.14
C LYS A 63 -11.61 -3.50 -12.60
N SER A 64 -11.47 -2.94 -13.81
CA SER A 64 -10.16 -2.56 -14.36
C SER A 64 -9.53 -1.44 -13.56
N MET A 65 -10.33 -0.45 -13.19
CA MET A 65 -9.91 0.67 -12.36
C MET A 65 -9.48 0.20 -10.97
N LEU A 66 -10.24 -0.70 -10.37
CA LEU A 66 -9.91 -1.28 -9.08
C LEU A 66 -8.55 -2.00 -9.13
N TYR A 67 -8.33 -2.87 -10.12
CA TYR A 67 -7.05 -3.57 -10.25
C TYR A 67 -5.87 -2.61 -10.44
N ASP A 68 -6.01 -1.57 -11.28
CA ASP A 68 -4.97 -0.55 -11.44
C ASP A 68 -4.74 0.22 -10.14
N MET A 69 -5.80 0.56 -9.40
CA MET A 69 -5.71 1.27 -8.13
C MET A 69 -5.00 0.45 -7.06
N LEU A 70 -5.28 -0.85 -6.94
CA LEU A 70 -4.57 -1.71 -5.97
C LEU A 70 -3.09 -1.85 -6.34
N ALA A 71 -2.78 -1.99 -7.63
CA ALA A 71 -1.39 -2.00 -8.11
C ALA A 71 -0.68 -0.66 -7.85
N PHE A 72 -1.38 0.47 -8.04
CA PHE A 72 -0.89 1.80 -7.77
C PHE A 72 -0.58 2.00 -6.27
N ILE A 73 -1.51 1.62 -5.39
CA ILE A 73 -1.30 1.66 -3.92
C ILE A 73 -0.09 0.81 -3.54
N SER A 74 0.00 -0.41 -4.07
CA SER A 74 1.10 -1.35 -3.76
C SER A 74 2.48 -0.77 -4.11
N LYS A 75 2.62 -0.18 -5.31
CA LYS A 75 3.89 0.42 -5.75
C LYS A 75 4.27 1.64 -4.92
N ASN A 76 3.31 2.52 -4.65
CA ASN A 76 3.56 3.73 -3.85
C ASN A 76 3.91 3.38 -2.40
N LEU A 77 3.27 2.37 -1.81
CA LEU A 77 3.62 1.87 -0.49
C LEU A 77 5.06 1.36 -0.45
N ILE A 78 5.49 0.58 -1.43
CA ILE A 78 6.89 0.09 -1.50
C ILE A 78 7.84 1.28 -1.56
N LEU A 79 7.59 2.23 -2.46
CA LEU A 79 8.45 3.42 -2.60
C LEU A 79 8.52 4.26 -1.33
N PHE A 80 7.41 4.43 -0.63
CA PHE A 80 7.38 5.07 0.69
C PHE A 80 8.24 4.28 1.68
N GLN A 81 7.97 2.99 1.85
CA GLN A 81 8.59 2.21 2.90
C GLN A 81 10.10 2.00 2.72
N ILE A 82 10.62 1.94 1.49
CA ILE A 82 12.08 1.82 1.27
C ILE A 82 12.85 3.10 1.62
N GLN A 83 12.16 4.24 1.75
CA GLN A 83 12.75 5.54 2.10
C GLN A 83 12.59 5.88 3.59
N GLU A 84 11.82 5.08 4.33
CA GLU A 84 11.36 5.40 5.68
C GLU A 84 11.78 4.31 6.66
N ASN A 85 12.06 4.70 7.90
CA ASN A 85 12.33 3.77 8.98
C ASN A 85 11.18 3.80 10.01
N ILE A 86 10.55 2.66 10.25
CA ILE A 86 9.41 2.56 11.17
C ILE A 86 9.75 2.90 12.63
N GLU A 87 11.05 2.87 12.97
CA GLU A 87 11.55 3.20 14.31
C GLU A 87 11.77 4.70 14.51
N GLU A 88 11.65 5.53 13.47
CA GLU A 88 11.82 6.98 13.57
C GLU A 88 10.60 7.66 14.21
N ASP A 89 10.87 8.69 15.04
CA ASP A 89 9.83 9.41 15.79
C ASP A 89 8.81 10.12 14.88
N ASP A 90 9.23 10.51 13.67
CA ASP A 90 8.42 11.23 12.68
C ASP A 90 7.72 10.32 11.66
N TYR A 91 7.98 9.01 11.66
CA TYR A 91 7.39 8.04 10.73
C TYR A 91 5.85 8.13 10.67
N ALA A 92 5.21 8.35 11.82
CA ALA A 92 3.76 8.49 11.88
C ALA A 92 3.26 9.73 11.11
N TYR A 93 4.00 10.84 11.14
CA TYR A 93 3.68 12.04 10.38
C TYR A 93 3.90 11.82 8.88
N HIS A 94 5.04 11.20 8.50
CA HIS A 94 5.32 10.87 7.10
C HIS A 94 4.27 9.91 6.51
N LEU A 95 3.81 8.93 7.29
CA LEU A 95 2.74 8.03 6.86
C LEU A 95 1.41 8.78 6.62
N ILE A 96 1.07 9.76 7.45
CA ILE A 96 -0.13 10.59 7.28
C ILE A 96 -0.01 11.41 5.99
N ASP A 97 1.13 12.07 5.76
CA ASP A 97 1.37 12.89 4.58
C ASP A 97 1.39 12.06 3.29
N PHE A 98 1.97 10.86 3.37
CA PHE A 98 1.91 9.86 2.30
C PHE A 98 0.47 9.48 1.97
N ILE A 99 -0.35 9.15 2.97
CA ILE A 99 -1.76 8.77 2.77
C ILE A 99 -2.56 9.92 2.15
N ASN A 100 -2.33 11.16 2.60
CA ASN A 100 -2.98 12.34 2.04
C ASN A 100 -2.61 12.52 0.56
N SER A 101 -1.31 12.43 0.24
CA SER A 101 -0.79 12.53 -1.13
C SER A 101 -1.30 11.41 -2.03
N LEU A 102 -1.37 10.19 -1.50
CA LEU A 102 -1.90 9.01 -2.18
C LEU A 102 -3.40 9.20 -2.49
N SER A 103 -4.18 9.69 -1.53
CA SER A 103 -5.61 9.94 -1.70
C SER A 103 -5.90 10.98 -2.79
N ILE A 104 -5.14 12.09 -2.80
CA ILE A 104 -5.23 13.12 -3.85
C ILE A 104 -4.87 12.51 -5.21
N SER A 105 -3.79 11.73 -5.27
CA SER A 105 -3.35 11.08 -6.50
C SER A 105 -4.39 10.10 -7.06
N ILE A 106 -5.08 9.35 -6.20
CA ILE A 106 -6.17 8.46 -6.59
C ILE A 106 -7.37 9.27 -7.11
N ALA A 107 -7.76 10.34 -6.43
CA ALA A 107 -8.84 11.21 -6.89
C ALA A 107 -8.56 11.76 -8.29
N THR A 108 -7.38 12.34 -8.50
CA THR A 108 -6.99 12.92 -9.79
C THR A 108 -6.85 11.88 -10.89
N ARG A 109 -6.30 10.70 -10.59
CA ARG A 109 -6.05 9.68 -11.61
C ARG A 109 -7.32 8.99 -12.11
N TYR A 110 -8.35 8.86 -11.27
CA TYR A 110 -9.48 7.99 -11.59
C TYR A 110 -10.87 8.63 -11.45
N TYR A 111 -10.98 9.81 -10.85
CA TYR A 111 -12.26 10.45 -10.56
C TYR A 111 -12.33 11.92 -11.02
N GLN A 112 -11.27 12.42 -11.68
CA GLN A 112 -11.25 13.68 -12.43
C GLN A 112 -11.16 13.35 -13.92
#